data_AF-A0A166HPM5-F1
#
_entry.id   AF-A0A166HPM5-F1
#
_cell.length_a   1.000
_cell.length_b   1.000
_cell.length_c   1.000
_cell.angle_alpha   90.00
_cell.angle_beta   90.00
_cell.angle_gamma   90.00
#
_symmetry.space_group_name_H-M   'P 1'
#
loop_
_entity.id
_entity.type
_entity.pdbx_description
1 polymer ?
#
loop_
_entity_poly.entity_id
_entity_poly.type
_entity_poly.pdbx_seq_one_letter_code
_entity_poly.pdbx_strand_id
1 'polypeptide(L)'
;MSNDLANLKTLYTATKNTLLDHPLSATERSTFQTQLTALTPLGQTKQETALIDAYRELVAANLSFPIHGLFYLMNINADHTTIALPVAPQQVQEWRVNDRHLLSLFAQNAFLFKGLPVDDTVAVALL
;
A
#
# COMPACT_ATOMS: atom_id res chain seq x y z
N MET A 1 -1.18 16.26 10.00
CA MET A 1 -0.76 15.41 8.88
C MET A 1 -0.38 16.33 7.73
N SER A 2 0.83 16.18 7.20
CA SER A 2 1.26 16.92 6.01
C SER A 2 0.35 16.61 4.80
N ASN A 3 0.14 17.58 3.91
CA ASN A 3 -0.59 17.36 2.65
C ASN A 3 0.07 16.25 1.82
N ASP A 4 1.38 16.08 1.94
CA ASP A 4 2.14 15.10 1.16
C ASP A 4 1.90 13.65 1.62
N LEU A 5 1.72 13.42 2.93
CA LEU A 5 1.29 12.10 3.43
C LEU A 5 -0.11 11.74 2.91
N ALA A 6 -1.05 12.70 2.91
CA ALA A 6 -2.38 12.48 2.34
C ALA A 6 -2.33 12.17 0.83
N ASN A 7 -1.45 12.86 0.09
CA ASN A 7 -1.22 12.60 -1.33
C ASN A 7 -0.59 11.22 -1.57
N LEU A 8 0.38 10.80 -0.75
CA LEU A 8 0.96 9.45 -0.82
C LEU A 8 -0.08 8.36 -0.55
N LYS A 9 -0.92 8.54 0.48
CA LYS A 9 -2.03 7.62 0.77
C LYS A 9 -3.00 7.50 -0.39
N THR A 10 -3.32 8.63 -1.01
CA THR A 10 -4.19 8.68 -2.19
C THR A 10 -3.55 7.94 -3.36
N LEU A 11 -2.26 8.17 -3.61
CA LEU A 11 -1.50 7.48 -4.66
C LEU A 11 -1.43 5.97 -4.42
N TYR A 12 -1.15 5.54 -3.19
CA TYR A 12 -1.18 4.14 -2.82
C TYR A 12 -2.56 3.52 -3.05
N THR A 13 -3.62 4.19 -2.60
CA THR A 13 -4.99 3.72 -2.79
C THR A 13 -5.34 3.60 -4.27
N ALA A 14 -4.96 4.59 -5.09
CA ALA A 14 -5.18 4.56 -6.53
C ALA A 14 -4.44 3.38 -7.18
N THR A 15 -3.13 3.23 -6.94
CA THR A 15 -2.35 2.12 -7.50
C THR A 15 -2.89 0.76 -7.07
N LYS A 16 -3.20 0.57 -5.79
CA LYS A 16 -3.79 -0.66 -5.27
C LYS A 16 -5.14 -0.97 -5.90
N ASN A 17 -6.04 0.01 -5.97
CA ASN A 17 -7.37 -0.21 -6.54
C ASN A 17 -7.30 -0.56 -8.03
N THR A 18 -6.43 0.09 -8.79
CA THR A 18 -6.18 -0.30 -10.18
C THR A 18 -5.70 -1.75 -10.26
N LEU A 19 -4.74 -2.15 -9.42
CA LEU A 19 -4.19 -3.51 -9.37
C LEU A 19 -5.19 -4.57 -8.87
N LEU A 20 -6.16 -4.19 -8.03
CA LEU A 20 -7.25 -5.06 -7.62
C LEU A 20 -8.17 -5.46 -8.77
N ASP A 21 -8.21 -4.65 -9.84
CA ASP A 21 -9.06 -4.87 -11.01
C ASP A 21 -8.28 -5.40 -12.21
N HIS A 22 -7.09 -4.86 -12.49
CA HIS A 22 -6.25 -5.31 -13.60
C HIS A 22 -4.75 -4.96 -13.43
N PRO A 23 -3.84 -5.67 -14.12
CA PRO A 23 -2.44 -5.26 -14.23
C PRO A 23 -2.29 -3.83 -14.75
N LEU A 24 -1.28 -3.10 -14.27
CA LEU A 24 -1.05 -1.72 -14.71
C LEU A 24 -0.59 -1.68 -16.18
N SER A 25 -1.25 -0.85 -16.98
CA SER A 25 -0.75 -0.51 -18.32
C SER A 25 0.53 0.34 -18.22
N ALA A 26 1.27 0.43 -19.34
CA ALA A 26 2.48 1.26 -19.39
C ALA A 26 2.18 2.74 -19.08
N THR A 27 1.04 3.26 -19.55
CA THR A 27 0.60 4.64 -19.33
C THR A 27 0.26 4.90 -17.86
N GLU A 28 -0.49 3.99 -17.22
CA GLU A 28 -0.83 4.11 -15.79
C GLU A 28 0.41 4.03 -14.93
N ARG A 29 1.30 3.07 -15.21
CA ARG A 29 2.59 2.95 -14.51
C ARG A 29 3.40 4.23 -14.63
N SER A 30 3.52 4.79 -15.84
CA SER A 30 4.25 6.04 -16.06
C SER A 30 3.62 7.19 -15.29
N THR A 31 2.29 7.28 -15.27
CA THR A 31 1.55 8.34 -14.56
C THR A 31 1.79 8.25 -13.05
N PHE A 32 1.62 7.05 -12.47
CA PHE A 32 1.85 6.83 -11.05
C PHE A 32 3.31 7.03 -10.65
N GLN A 33 4.27 6.64 -11.51
CA GLN A 33 5.69 6.89 -11.28
C GLN A 33 5.97 8.40 -11.24
N THR A 34 5.43 9.18 -12.17
CA THR A 34 5.57 10.65 -12.17
C THR A 34 4.98 11.25 -10.90
N GLN A 35 3.79 10.82 -10.49
CA GLN A 35 3.16 11.26 -9.24
C GLN A 35 4.02 10.93 -8.02
N LEU A 36 4.57 9.71 -7.93
CA LEU A 36 5.47 9.31 -6.85
C LEU A 36 6.74 10.18 -6.81
N THR A 37 7.36 10.46 -7.95
CA THR A 37 8.58 11.28 -8.02
C THR A 37 8.36 12.75 -7.70
N ALA A 38 7.15 13.26 -7.93
CA ALA A 38 6.78 14.64 -7.58
C ALA A 38 6.53 14.81 -6.07
N LEU A 39 6.25 13.71 -5.36
CA LEU A 39 6.06 13.71 -3.91
C LEU A 39 7.43 13.59 -3.22
N THR A 40 7.88 14.69 -2.62
CA THR A 40 9.06 14.72 -1.73
C THR A 40 8.65 15.07 -0.29
N PRO A 41 7.81 14.24 0.35
CA PRO A 41 7.34 14.49 1.71
C PRO A 41 8.49 14.52 2.71
N LEU A 42 8.42 15.46 3.64
CA LEU A 42 9.22 15.50 4.85
C LEU A 42 8.30 15.32 6.05
N GLY A 43 8.53 14.28 6.85
CA GLY A 43 7.79 14.07 8.09
C GLY A 43 8.22 15.09 9.15
N GLN A 44 7.26 15.58 9.94
CA GLN A 44 7.53 16.51 11.04
C GLN A 44 7.92 15.80 12.33
N THR A 45 7.62 14.50 12.41
CA THR A 45 7.92 13.62 13.54
C THR A 45 8.51 12.31 13.03
N LYS A 46 9.19 11.55 13.91
CA LYS A 46 9.73 10.23 13.57
C LYS A 46 8.62 9.30 13.05
N GLN A 47 7.46 9.32 13.70
CA GLN A 47 6.30 8.53 13.34
C GLN A 47 5.74 8.91 11.97
N GLU A 48 5.61 10.21 11.69
CA GLU A 48 5.12 10.67 10.38
C GLU A 48 6.10 10.30 9.27
N THR A 49 7.41 10.42 9.52
CA THR A 49 8.46 9.97 8.58
C THR A 49 8.36 8.48 8.31
N ALA A 50 8.21 7.65 9.35
CA ALA A 50 8.07 6.20 9.18
C ALA A 50 6.83 5.83 8.35
N LEU A 51 5.72 6.52 8.56
CA LEU A 51 4.50 6.30 7.78
C LEU A 51 4.66 6.76 6.31
N ILE A 52 5.32 7.91 6.09
CA ILE A 52 5.68 8.39 4.75
C ILE A 52 6.54 7.36 4.01
N ASP A 53 7.57 6.83 4.67
CA ASP A 53 8.49 5.87 4.08
C ASP A 53 7.78 4.56 3.74
N ALA A 54 6.92 4.06 4.64
CA ALA A 54 6.13 2.86 4.39
C ALA A 54 5.18 3.02 3.19
N TYR A 55 4.48 4.15 3.08
CA TYR A 55 3.62 4.41 1.92
C TYR A 55 4.41 4.56 0.62
N ARG A 56 5.59 5.21 0.65
CA ARG A 56 6.48 5.28 -0.52
C ARG A 56 6.94 3.90 -0.96
N GLU A 57 7.33 3.05 -0.01
CA GLU A 57 7.76 1.67 -0.28
C GLU A 57 6.63 0.87 -0.93
N LEU A 58 5.41 0.97 -0.40
CA LEU A 58 4.24 0.29 -0.96
C LEU A 58 3.89 0.75 -2.38
N VAL A 59 3.91 2.06 -2.65
CA VAL A 59 3.69 2.57 -4.01
C VAL A 59 4.81 2.06 -4.94
N ALA A 60 6.07 2.14 -4.52
CA ALA A 60 7.19 1.64 -5.32
C ALA A 60 7.06 0.13 -5.63
N ALA A 61 6.64 -0.67 -4.65
CA ALA A 61 6.38 -2.10 -4.81
C ALA A 61 5.22 -2.37 -5.79
N ASN A 62 4.10 -1.65 -5.69
CA ASN A 62 3.01 -1.72 -6.66
C ASN A 62 3.46 -1.41 -8.10
N LEU A 63 4.50 -0.59 -8.27
CA LEU A 63 5.05 -0.19 -9.58
C LEU A 63 6.21 -1.06 -10.09
N SER A 64 6.74 -1.99 -9.28
CA SER A 64 7.92 -2.79 -9.64
C SER A 64 7.58 -4.00 -10.50
N PHE A 65 6.43 -4.64 -10.27
CA PHE A 65 5.98 -5.84 -11.01
C PHE A 65 4.59 -5.67 -11.67
N PRO A 66 4.41 -4.65 -12.53
CA PRO A 66 3.10 -4.23 -13.03
C PRO A 66 2.39 -5.31 -13.85
N ILE A 67 3.14 -6.17 -14.54
CA ILE A 67 2.61 -7.20 -15.46
C ILE A 67 1.90 -8.32 -14.68
N HIS A 68 2.28 -8.55 -13.43
CA HIS A 68 1.72 -9.62 -12.60
C HIS A 68 0.47 -9.19 -11.84
N GLY A 69 0.06 -7.92 -11.92
CA GLY A 69 -1.12 -7.41 -11.21
C GLY A 69 -1.02 -7.55 -9.68
N LEU A 70 0.20 -7.61 -9.14
CA LEU A 70 0.41 -7.70 -7.70
C LEU A 70 0.18 -6.34 -7.05
N PHE A 71 -0.59 -6.30 -5.98
CA PHE A 71 -0.54 -5.19 -5.04
C PHE A 71 0.12 -5.63 -3.74
N TYR A 72 0.62 -4.66 -2.98
CA TYR A 72 1.37 -4.91 -1.76
C TYR A 72 0.66 -4.35 -0.53
N LEU A 73 0.76 -5.09 0.56
CA LEU A 73 0.37 -4.69 1.91
C LEU A 73 1.61 -4.70 2.80
N MET A 74 1.72 -3.76 3.73
CA MET A 74 2.87 -3.69 4.64
C MET A 74 2.60 -4.51 5.88
N ASN A 75 3.29 -5.63 6.05
CA ASN A 75 3.24 -6.39 7.29
C ASN A 75 4.26 -5.84 8.29
N ILE A 76 3.76 -5.46 9.46
CA ILE A 76 4.54 -5.03 10.60
C ILE A 76 4.70 -6.23 11.54
N ASN A 77 5.94 -6.61 11.80
CA ASN A 77 6.27 -7.72 12.68
C ASN A 77 6.27 -7.29 14.16
N ALA A 78 6.29 -8.28 15.07
CA ALA A 78 6.31 -8.02 16.52
C ALA A 78 7.61 -7.35 17.00
N ASP A 79 8.68 -7.43 16.20
CA ASP A 79 9.96 -6.75 16.44
C ASP A 79 10.05 -5.37 15.74
N HIS A 80 8.92 -4.85 15.26
CA HIS A 80 8.79 -3.57 14.54
C HIS A 80 9.48 -3.53 13.17
N THR A 81 9.97 -4.66 12.67
CA THR A 81 10.43 -4.74 11.27
C THR A 81 9.24 -4.77 10.31
N THR A 82 9.44 -4.26 9.10
CA THR A 82 8.42 -4.19 8.07
C THR A 82 8.79 -5.04 6.86
N ILE A 83 7.77 -5.60 6.21
CA ILE A 83 7.92 -6.30 4.93
C ILE A 83 6.71 -6.03 4.03
N ALA A 84 6.96 -5.62 2.79
CA ALA A 84 5.93 -5.53 1.77
C ALA A 84 5.53 -6.95 1.30
N LEU A 85 4.31 -7.37 1.62
CA LEU A 85 3.77 -8.66 1.21
C LEU A 85 2.98 -8.52 -0.10
N PRO A 86 3.34 -9.28 -1.14
CA PRO A 86 2.59 -9.30 -2.39
C PRO A 86 1.26 -10.05 -2.21
N VAL A 87 0.21 -9.52 -2.82
CA VAL A 87 -1.08 -10.19 -2.99
C VAL A 87 -1.31 -10.41 -4.48
N ALA A 88 -1.49 -11.67 -4.86
CA ALA A 88 -1.67 -12.06 -6.24
C ALA A 88 -3.13 -11.92 -6.71
N PRO A 89 -3.39 -11.66 -8.01
CA PRO A 89 -4.75 -11.60 -8.55
C PRO A 89 -5.58 -12.86 -8.26
N GLN A 90 -4.95 -14.04 -8.22
CA GLN A 90 -5.64 -15.28 -7.87
C GLN A 90 -6.16 -15.24 -6.43
N GLN A 91 -5.36 -14.78 -5.48
CA GLN A 91 -5.77 -14.63 -4.08
C GLN A 91 -6.89 -13.58 -3.93
N VAL A 92 -6.84 -12.50 -4.71
CA VAL A 92 -7.95 -11.54 -4.79
C VAL A 92 -9.23 -12.22 -5.27
N GLN A 93 -9.14 -13.04 -6.31
CA GLN A 93 -10.29 -13.76 -6.84
C GLN A 93 -10.85 -14.78 -5.85
N GLU A 94 -9.98 -15.48 -5.11
CA GLU A 94 -10.37 -16.37 -4.02
C GLU A 94 -11.14 -15.61 -2.93
N TRP A 95 -10.65 -14.44 -2.51
CA TRP A 95 -11.36 -13.59 -1.55
C TRP A 95 -12.67 -13.01 -2.10
N ARG A 96 -12.74 -12.66 -3.40
CA ARG A 96 -14.00 -12.20 -4.02
C ARG A 96 -15.12 -13.26 -3.92
N VAL A 97 -14.75 -14.53 -3.90
CA VAL A 97 -15.70 -15.66 -3.80
C VAL A 97 -15.95 -16.07 -2.35
N ASN A 98 -14.89 -16.26 -1.57
CA ASN A 98 -14.96 -16.91 -0.25
C ASN A 98 -14.90 -15.92 0.92
N ASP A 99 -14.19 -14.79 0.77
CA ASP A 99 -13.79 -13.90 1.88
C ASP A 99 -13.95 -12.41 1.55
N ARG A 100 -15.13 -12.02 1.04
CA ARG A 100 -15.40 -10.62 0.61
C ARG A 100 -15.13 -9.58 1.70
N HIS A 101 -15.32 -9.96 2.96
CA HIS A 101 -15.04 -9.11 4.11
C HIS A 101 -13.54 -8.81 4.25
N LEU A 102 -12.67 -9.82 4.11
CA LEU A 102 -11.21 -9.64 4.12
C LEU A 102 -10.77 -8.77 2.95
N LEU A 103 -11.32 -9.01 1.76
CA LEU A 103 -11.02 -8.17 0.59
C LEU A 103 -11.37 -6.70 0.84
N SER A 104 -12.53 -6.42 1.46
CA SER A 104 -12.93 -5.05 1.79
C SER A 104 -11.96 -4.40 2.79
N LEU A 105 -11.52 -5.15 3.80
CA LEU A 105 -10.56 -4.66 4.78
C LEU A 105 -9.18 -4.41 4.18
N PHE A 106 -8.69 -5.28 3.30
CA PHE A 106 -7.41 -5.09 2.60
C PHE A 106 -7.48 -4.03 1.50
N ALA A 107 -8.66 -3.78 0.91
CA ALA A 107 -8.87 -2.64 0.03
C ALA A 107 -8.77 -1.30 0.79
N GLN A 108 -9.24 -1.26 2.04
CA GLN A 108 -9.23 -0.05 2.86
C GLN A 108 -7.89 0.20 3.56
N ASN A 109 -7.22 -0.86 4.03
CA ASN A 109 -6.02 -0.74 4.85
C ASN A 109 -4.74 -1.03 4.06
N ALA A 110 -3.66 -0.37 4.44
CA ALA A 110 -2.33 -0.59 3.87
C ALA A 110 -1.47 -1.54 4.71
N PHE A 111 -1.81 -1.71 5.98
CA PHE A 111 -0.95 -2.35 6.98
C PHE A 111 -1.58 -3.62 7.54
N LEU A 112 -0.71 -4.56 7.91
CA LEU A 112 -1.03 -5.81 8.59
C LEU A 112 -0.23 -5.89 9.89
N PHE A 113 -0.86 -6.39 10.94
CA PHE A 113 -0.18 -6.81 12.17
C PHE A 113 -0.73 -8.17 12.59
N LYS A 114 0.16 -9.16 12.76
CA LYS A 114 -0.23 -10.56 13.05
C LYS A 114 -1.27 -11.11 12.07
N GLY A 115 -1.14 -10.76 10.79
CA GLY A 115 -2.06 -11.17 9.72
C GLY A 115 -3.41 -10.44 9.71
N LEU A 116 -3.64 -9.48 10.60
CA LEU A 116 -4.88 -8.69 10.64
C LEU A 116 -4.66 -7.30 10.05
N PRO A 117 -5.61 -6.79 9.24
CA PRO A 117 -5.55 -5.43 8.73
C PRO A 117 -5.67 -4.42 9.87
N VAL A 118 -4.83 -3.39 9.83
CA VAL A 118 -4.81 -2.31 10.82
C VAL A 118 -4.83 -0.94 10.14
N ASP A 119 -5.44 0.03 10.81
CA ASP A 119 -5.49 1.41 10.32
C ASP A 119 -4.15 2.15 10.55
N ASP A 120 -4.05 3.36 10.00
CA ASP A 120 -2.86 4.21 10.16
C ASP A 120 -2.55 4.56 11.62
N THR A 121 -3.55 4.65 12.50
CA THR A 121 -3.34 5.01 13.90
C THR A 121 -2.58 3.89 14.62
N VAL A 122 -3.00 2.65 14.38
CA VAL A 122 -2.35 1.46 14.91
C VAL A 122 -0.98 1.26 14.23
N ALA A 123 -0.90 1.43 12.90
CA ALA A 123 0.36 1.31 12.17
C ALA A 123 1.42 2.29 12.71
N VAL A 124 1.05 3.55 12.94
CA VAL A 124 1.94 4.57 13.52
C VAL A 124 2.47 4.19 14.90
N ALA A 125 1.67 3.50 15.72
CA ALA A 125 2.11 3.04 17.03
C ALA A 125 3.08 1.85 16.96
N LEU A 126 3.11 1.15 15.82
CA LEU A 126 3.89 -0.07 15.61
C LEU A 126 5.16 0.15 14.76
N LEU A 127 5.26 1.25 14.03
CA LEU A 127 6.42 1.69 13.23
C LEU A 127 7.41 2.52 14.07
#